data_AF-A0A7W1M9K8-F1
#
_entry.id   AF-A0A7W1M9K8-F1
#
_cell.length_a   1.000
_cell.length_b   1.000
_cell.length_c   1.000
_cell.angle_alpha   90.00
_cell.angle_beta   90.00
_cell.angle_gamma   90.00
#
_symmetry.space_group_name_H-M   'P 1'
#
loop_
_entity.id
_entity.type
_entity.pdbx_description
1 polymer ?
#
loop_
_entity_poly.entity_id
_entity_poly.type
_entity_poly.pdbx_seq_one_letter_code
_entity_poly.pdbx_strand_id
1 'polypeptide(L)'
;MMIDFGGIVKEYAADSAEKICRSMGIFHGIIDMGGDVKIIGPYIDGRPWNIAVNHPRKADTEIAFIRLRTGAMATSGDYERSIKIDGKIYSHVLNPKTGWPVEGMSSVTVVADHCLIAGNLTTISFLKGQNNGID
;
A
#
# COMPACT_ATOMS: atom_id res chain seq x y z
N MET A 1 -7.78 22.03 -15.16
CA MET A 1 -7.18 21.32 -14.00
C MET A 1 -8.16 20.25 -13.56
N MET A 2 -7.71 19.01 -13.36
CA MET A 2 -8.51 17.89 -12.85
C MET A 2 -7.75 17.30 -11.67
N ILE A 3 -8.46 16.98 -10.59
CA ILE A 3 -7.88 16.41 -9.37
C ILE A 3 -8.30 14.95 -9.32
N ASP A 4 -7.33 14.07 -9.04
CA ASP A 4 -7.54 12.64 -8.84
C ASP A 4 -7.04 12.25 -7.44
N PHE A 5 -7.90 11.61 -6.65
CA PHE A 5 -7.59 11.11 -5.31
C PHE A 5 -7.32 9.59 -5.30
N GLY A 6 -7.22 8.95 -6.46
CA GLY A 6 -7.07 7.51 -6.59
C GLY A 6 -5.83 6.94 -5.90
N GLY A 7 -4.77 7.74 -5.74
CA GLY A 7 -3.54 7.37 -5.02
C GLY A 7 -3.51 7.69 -3.53
N ILE A 8 -4.63 8.13 -2.93
CA ILE A 8 -4.66 8.55 -1.51
C ILE A 8 -5.95 8.18 -0.77
N VAL A 9 -7.07 8.02 -1.50
CA VAL A 9 -8.40 7.90 -0.89
C VAL A 9 -8.61 6.56 -0.17
N LYS A 10 -8.01 5.47 -0.65
CA LYS A 10 -8.19 4.14 -0.02
C LYS A 10 -7.55 4.11 1.36
N GLU A 11 -6.36 4.66 1.45
CA GLU A 11 -5.53 4.69 2.64
C GLU A 11 -6.12 5.66 3.68
N TYR A 12 -6.61 6.82 3.21
CA TYR A 12 -7.42 7.71 4.04
C TYR A 12 -8.68 7.01 4.59
N ALA A 13 -9.38 6.24 3.75
CA ALA A 13 -10.57 5.50 4.16
C ALA A 13 -10.24 4.41 5.18
N ALA A 14 -9.12 3.69 5.02
CA ALA A 14 -8.65 2.70 5.99
C ALA A 14 -8.37 3.33 7.37
N ASP A 15 -7.64 4.46 7.40
CA ASP A 15 -7.38 5.20 8.64
C ASP A 15 -8.67 5.77 9.27
N SER A 16 -9.62 6.22 8.44
CA SER A 16 -10.89 6.76 8.93
C SER A 16 -11.79 5.67 9.50
N ALA A 17 -11.85 4.51 8.84
CA ALA A 17 -12.62 3.36 9.31
C ALA A 17 -12.06 2.83 10.63
N GLU A 18 -10.75 2.85 10.84
CA GLU A 18 -10.13 2.43 12.10
C GLU A 18 -10.57 3.34 13.26
N LYS A 19 -10.60 4.66 13.04
CA LYS A 19 -11.09 5.62 14.02
C LYS A 19 -12.57 5.40 14.38
N ILE A 20 -13.40 5.08 13.39
CA ILE A 20 -14.82 4.77 13.60
C ILE A 20 -14.96 3.47 14.41
N CYS A 21 -14.23 2.42 14.07
CA CYS A 21 -14.23 1.17 14.85
C CYS A 21 -13.86 1.42 16.31
N ARG A 22 -12.80 2.20 16.56
CA ARG A 22 -12.39 2.57 17.93
C ARG A 22 -13.45 3.37 18.68
N SER A 23 -14.12 4.31 18.02
CA SER A 23 -15.19 5.09 18.67
C SER A 23 -16.42 4.23 19.02
N MET A 24 -16.61 3.11 18.32
CA MET A 24 -17.62 2.10 18.62
C MET A 24 -17.18 1.05 19.65
N GLY A 25 -16.00 1.19 20.25
CA GLY A 25 -15.47 0.25 21.24
C GLY A 25 -14.84 -1.03 20.65
N ILE A 26 -14.56 -1.04 19.34
CA ILE A 26 -13.84 -2.13 18.67
C ILE A 26 -12.34 -1.84 18.77
N PHE A 27 -11.62 -2.66 19.54
CA PHE A 27 -10.19 -2.48 19.81
C PHE A 27 -9.29 -3.56 19.21
N HIS A 28 -9.87 -4.58 18.58
CA HIS A 28 -9.16 -5.71 18.01
C HIS A 28 -9.67 -5.94 16.59
N GLY A 29 -8.77 -5.95 15.62
CA GLY A 29 -9.14 -6.11 14.22
C GLY A 29 -8.14 -5.49 13.25
N ILE A 30 -8.40 -5.74 11.98
CA ILE A 30 -7.66 -5.24 10.84
C ILE A 30 -8.67 -4.72 9.81
N ILE A 31 -8.31 -3.62 9.15
CA ILE A 31 -9.02 -3.09 8.00
C ILE A 31 -8.13 -3.32 6.79
N ASP A 32 -8.68 -3.89 5.73
CA ASP A 32 -8.01 -4.13 4.46
C ASP A 32 -8.80 -3.41 3.36
N MET A 33 -8.14 -2.50 2.65
CA MET A 33 -8.68 -1.76 1.51
C MET A 33 -7.92 -2.11 0.23
N GLY A 34 -7.99 -3.39 -0.16
CA GLY A 34 -7.40 -3.88 -1.41
C GLY A 34 -5.88 -4.04 -1.30
N GLY A 35 -5.43 -4.62 -0.19
CA GLY A 35 -4.01 -4.87 0.12
C GLY A 35 -3.38 -3.80 1.01
N ASP A 36 -3.99 -2.62 1.11
CA ASP A 36 -3.56 -1.56 2.02
C ASP A 36 -4.29 -1.74 3.36
N VAL A 37 -3.52 -1.99 4.41
CA VAL A 37 -4.02 -2.47 5.69
C VAL A 37 -3.78 -1.47 6.81
N LYS A 38 -4.76 -1.35 7.71
CA LYS A 38 -4.69 -0.58 8.94
C LYS A 38 -5.08 -1.46 10.12
N ILE A 39 -4.22 -1.56 11.12
CA ILE A 39 -4.50 -2.31 12.34
C ILE A 39 -5.36 -1.47 13.27
N ILE A 40 -6.55 -1.98 13.62
CA ILE A 40 -7.38 -1.42 14.71
C ILE A 40 -6.70 -1.75 16.03
N GLY A 41 -6.31 -3.01 16.22
CA GLY A 41 -5.47 -3.46 17.33
C GLY A 41 -5.13 -4.95 17.17
N PRO A 42 -4.23 -5.48 18.02
CA PRO A 42 -3.78 -6.87 17.93
C PRO A 42 -4.93 -7.84 18.21
N TYR A 43 -4.69 -9.14 18.10
CA TYR A 43 -5.64 -10.15 18.61
C TYR A 43 -5.96 -9.92 20.10
N ILE A 44 -7.07 -10.49 20.58
CA ILE A 44 -7.52 -10.36 21.98
C ILE A 44 -6.44 -10.81 22.98
N ASP A 45 -5.65 -11.81 22.62
CA ASP A 45 -4.52 -12.33 23.41
C ASP A 45 -3.22 -11.53 23.21
N GLY A 46 -3.28 -10.42 22.49
CA GLY A 46 -2.15 -9.56 22.18
C GLY A 46 -1.27 -10.07 21.04
N ARG A 47 -1.56 -11.17 20.34
CA ARG A 47 -0.73 -11.58 19.18
C ARG A 47 -0.80 -10.55 18.04
N PRO A 48 0.29 -10.37 17.26
CA PRO A 48 0.27 -9.53 16.06
C PRO A 48 -0.52 -10.19 14.92
N TRP A 49 -0.94 -9.38 13.96
CA TRP A 49 -1.41 -9.83 12.65
C TRP A 49 -0.20 -10.18 11.77
N ASN A 50 -0.26 -11.31 11.07
CA ASN A 50 0.72 -11.67 10.04
C ASN A 50 0.18 -11.20 8.69
N ILE A 51 0.83 -10.23 8.08
CA ILE A 51 0.39 -9.64 6.82
C ILE A 51 1.38 -10.03 5.74
N ALA A 52 0.89 -10.65 4.67
CA ALA A 52 1.70 -11.11 3.57
C ALA A 52 2.18 -9.95 2.68
N VAL A 53 3.41 -10.08 2.19
CA VAL A 53 3.89 -9.31 1.03
C VAL A 53 3.91 -10.28 -0.15
N ASN A 54 3.11 -9.98 -1.17
CA ASN A 54 2.93 -10.84 -2.33
C ASN A 54 4.06 -10.65 -3.35
N HIS A 55 4.37 -11.70 -4.10
CA HIS A 55 5.29 -11.66 -5.21
C HIS A 55 4.65 -10.86 -6.36
N PRO A 56 5.29 -9.80 -6.88
CA PRO A 56 4.68 -8.90 -7.88
C PRO A 56 4.47 -9.52 -9.28
N ARG A 57 4.79 -10.80 -9.46
CA ARG A 57 4.85 -11.51 -10.76
C ARG A 57 4.36 -12.94 -10.70
N LYS A 58 4.14 -13.47 -9.49
CA LYS A 58 3.63 -14.82 -9.27
C LYS A 58 2.39 -14.66 -8.41
N ALA A 59 1.22 -14.82 -9.03
CA ALA A 59 -0.04 -14.80 -8.30
C ALA A 59 -0.01 -15.85 -7.18
N ASP A 60 -0.71 -15.57 -6.09
CA ASP A 60 -0.87 -16.47 -4.95
C ASP A 60 0.46 -16.98 -4.38
N THR A 61 1.51 -16.16 -4.44
CA THR A 61 2.83 -16.45 -3.88
C THR A 61 3.25 -15.32 -2.96
N GLU A 62 3.48 -15.62 -1.69
CA GLU A 62 4.03 -14.67 -0.72
C GLU A 62 5.56 -14.72 -0.72
N ILE A 63 6.21 -13.55 -0.63
CA ILE A 63 7.68 -13.44 -0.52
C ILE A 63 8.14 -13.10 0.89
N ALA A 64 7.25 -12.55 1.72
CA ALA A 64 7.54 -12.22 3.11
C ALA A 64 6.24 -12.11 3.93
N PHE A 65 6.38 -12.12 5.25
CA PHE A 65 5.30 -11.79 6.19
C PHE A 65 5.79 -10.74 7.18
N ILE A 66 5.00 -9.70 7.38
CA ILE A 66 5.24 -8.64 8.35
C ILE A 66 4.28 -8.79 9.51
N ARG A 67 4.81 -8.74 10.74
CA ARG A 67 4.03 -8.89 11.97
C ARG A 67 3.67 -7.53 12.56
N LEU A 68 2.41 -7.14 12.53
CA LEU A 68 1.95 -5.84 13.05
C LEU A 68 0.98 -5.99 14.22
N ARG A 69 1.28 -5.29 15.32
CA ARG A 69 0.36 -5.11 16.47
C ARG A 69 -0.46 -3.83 16.34
N THR A 70 0.12 -2.82 15.70
CA THR A 70 -0.39 -1.47 15.51
C THR A 70 0.14 -0.94 14.18
N GLY A 71 -0.33 0.24 13.78
CA GLY A 71 0.12 0.89 12.55
C GLY A 71 -0.59 0.35 11.32
N ALA A 72 0.07 0.44 10.18
CA ALA A 72 -0.47 0.16 8.87
C ALA A 72 0.62 -0.35 7.93
N MET A 73 0.21 -0.97 6.83
CA MET A 73 1.07 -1.36 5.73
C MET A 73 0.36 -1.08 4.42
N ALA A 74 1.06 -0.54 3.43
CA ALA A 74 0.52 -0.31 2.10
C ALA A 74 1.50 -0.84 1.06
N THR A 75 0.99 -1.22 -0.10
CA THR A 75 1.82 -1.70 -1.22
C THR A 75 1.40 -1.06 -2.53
N SER A 76 2.35 -0.41 -3.20
CA SER A 76 2.19 -0.04 -4.60
C SER A 76 2.89 -1.07 -5.48
N GLY A 77 2.33 -1.34 -6.65
CA GLY A 77 2.85 -2.28 -7.62
C GLY A 77 2.59 -1.80 -9.03
N ASP A 78 3.49 -2.13 -9.94
CA ASP A 78 3.32 -1.86 -11.37
C ASP A 78 2.38 -2.85 -12.06
N TYR A 79 1.81 -3.81 -11.32
CA TYR A 79 1.03 -4.93 -11.84
C TYR A 79 -0.49 -4.84 -11.52
N GLU A 80 -0.88 -4.20 -10.42
CA GLU A 80 -2.29 -4.12 -9.99
C GLU A 80 -3.20 -3.44 -11.02
N ARG A 81 -2.73 -2.31 -11.54
CA ARG A 81 -3.39 -1.56 -12.62
C ARG A 81 -2.34 -1.19 -13.65
N SER A 82 -2.30 -1.98 -14.71
CA SER A 82 -1.35 -1.80 -15.80
C SER A 82 -1.91 -2.30 -17.12
N ILE A 83 -1.32 -1.84 -18.21
CA ILE A 83 -1.54 -2.37 -19.55
C ILE A 83 -0.22 -2.91 -20.09
N LYS A 84 -0.29 -3.97 -20.90
CA LYS A 84 0.88 -4.55 -21.56
C LYS A 84 0.78 -4.33 -23.06
N ILE A 85 1.75 -3.63 -23.63
CA ILE A 85 1.84 -3.35 -25.07
C ILE A 85 3.23 -3.77 -25.54
N ASP A 86 3.29 -4.63 -26.55
CA ASP A 86 4.53 -5.14 -27.15
C ASP A 86 5.54 -5.69 -26.12
N GLY A 87 5.03 -6.39 -25.11
CA GLY A 87 5.87 -6.99 -24.06
C GLY A 87 6.22 -6.04 -22.91
N LYS A 88 6.01 -4.73 -23.05
CA LYS A 88 6.29 -3.71 -22.03
C LYS A 88 5.07 -3.44 -21.16
N ILE A 89 5.29 -3.33 -19.85
CA ILE A 89 4.27 -3.01 -18.84
C ILE A 89 4.23 -1.49 -18.65
N TYR A 90 3.03 -0.93 -18.68
CA TYR A 90 2.73 0.46 -18.43
C TYR A 90 1.84 0.54 -17.19
N SER A 91 2.42 0.98 -16.07
CA SER A 91 1.70 1.10 -14.81
C SER A 91 0.79 2.33 -14.78
N HIS A 92 -0.16 2.34 -13.85
CA HIS A 92 -1.03 3.49 -13.59
C HIS A 92 -0.33 4.65 -12.85
N VAL A 93 0.87 4.42 -12.30
CA VAL A 93 1.63 5.46 -11.59
C VAL A 93 2.39 6.30 -12.61
N LEU A 94 1.93 7.51 -12.84
CA LEU A 94 2.50 8.41 -13.84
C LEU A 94 3.55 9.33 -13.22
N ASN A 95 4.67 9.51 -13.92
CA ASN A 95 5.63 10.55 -13.59
C ASN A 95 5.02 11.92 -13.97
N PRO A 96 4.81 12.83 -12.99
CA PRO A 96 4.13 14.11 -13.25
C PRO A 96 4.95 15.06 -14.13
N LYS A 97 6.27 14.83 -14.30
CA LYS A 97 7.13 15.63 -15.18
C LYS A 97 7.03 15.21 -16.64
N THR A 98 6.77 13.93 -16.92
CA THR A 98 6.80 13.38 -18.29
C THR A 98 5.42 12.96 -18.79
N GLY A 99 4.46 12.72 -17.90
CA GLY A 99 3.15 12.14 -18.22
C GLY A 99 3.21 10.63 -18.53
N TRP A 100 4.38 10.00 -18.46
CA TRP A 100 4.56 8.57 -18.74
C TRP A 100 4.60 7.74 -17.45
N PRO A 101 4.20 6.46 -17.50
CA PRO A 101 4.35 5.54 -16.38
C PRO A 101 5.79 5.47 -15.85
N VAL A 102 5.92 5.34 -14.53
CA VAL A 102 7.22 5.07 -13.89
C VAL A 102 7.73 3.67 -14.22
N GLU A 103 9.05 3.52 -14.28
CA GLU A 103 9.73 2.26 -14.61
C GLU A 103 10.73 1.86 -13.51
N GLY A 104 11.10 0.58 -13.45
CA GLY A 104 12.26 0.08 -12.71
C GLY A 104 11.96 -0.68 -11.40
N MET A 105 10.84 -0.42 -10.73
CA MET A 105 10.42 -1.17 -9.54
C MET A 105 9.16 -1.99 -9.81
N SER A 106 9.11 -3.20 -9.28
CA SER A 106 7.94 -4.10 -9.43
C SER A 106 6.92 -3.92 -8.31
N SER A 107 7.39 -3.72 -7.08
CA SER A 107 6.58 -3.41 -5.91
C SER A 107 7.37 -2.62 -4.88
N VAL A 108 6.65 -1.84 -4.08
CA VAL A 108 7.16 -1.19 -2.88
C VAL A 108 6.12 -1.39 -1.79
N THR A 109 6.55 -1.94 -0.65
CA THR A 109 5.71 -2.10 0.54
C THR A 109 6.29 -1.23 1.65
N VAL A 110 5.46 -0.41 2.29
CA VAL A 110 5.85 0.46 3.39
C VAL A 110 5.00 0.16 4.62
N VAL A 111 5.64 0.18 5.78
CA VAL A 111 4.99 0.12 7.10
C VAL A 111 5.09 1.50 7.74
N ALA A 112 3.98 2.00 8.28
CA ALA A 112 3.93 3.29 8.97
C ALA A 112 2.84 3.30 10.04
N ASP A 113 2.74 4.37 10.83
CA ASP A 113 1.68 4.50 11.83
C ASP A 113 0.29 4.71 11.20
N HIS A 114 0.25 5.34 10.03
CA HIS A 114 -0.97 5.65 9.29
C HIS A 114 -0.92 5.01 7.90
N CYS A 115 -2.04 4.43 7.48
CA CYS A 115 -2.16 3.83 6.16
C CYS A 115 -1.92 4.89 5.07
N LEU A 116 -2.45 6.10 5.30
CA LEU A 116 -2.26 7.26 4.44
C LEU A 116 -0.78 7.58 4.19
N ILE A 117 0.04 7.50 5.23
CA ILE A 117 1.47 7.77 5.12
C ILE A 117 2.16 6.62 4.39
N ALA A 118 1.80 5.37 4.72
CA ALA A 118 2.36 4.20 4.03
C ALA A 118 2.12 4.25 2.51
N GLY A 119 0.88 4.46 2.06
CA GLY A 119 0.55 4.46 0.61
C GLY A 119 1.12 5.66 -0.16
N ASN A 120 1.23 6.82 0.50
CA ASN A 120 1.93 7.96 -0.11
C ASN A 120 3.43 7.67 -0.29
N LEU A 121 4.07 7.07 0.71
CA LEU A 121 5.49 6.73 0.65
C LEU A 121 5.77 5.67 -0.42
N THR A 122 4.92 4.66 -0.59
CA THR A 122 5.09 3.69 -1.69
C THR A 122 5.05 4.38 -3.06
N THR A 123 4.08 5.29 -3.28
CA THR A 123 3.96 6.06 -4.54
C THR A 123 5.16 6.98 -4.76
N ILE A 124 5.61 7.68 -3.72
CA ILE A 124 6.81 8.55 -3.77
C ILE A 124 8.05 7.72 -4.10
N SER A 125 8.23 6.55 -3.49
CA SER A 125 9.34 5.66 -3.80
C SER A 125 9.32 5.25 -5.27
N PHE A 126 8.14 4.89 -5.83
CA PHE A 126 7.98 4.62 -7.26
C PHE A 126 8.41 5.78 -8.15
N LEU A 127 8.09 7.01 -7.76
CA LEU A 127 8.48 8.22 -8.48
C LEU A 127 9.98 8.52 -8.38
N LYS A 128 10.60 8.28 -7.21
CA LYS A 128 12.03 8.49 -6.96
C LYS A 128 12.91 7.38 -7.57
N GLY A 129 12.33 6.20 -7.81
CA GLY A 129 13.01 5.02 -8.33
C GLY A 129 13.90 4.33 -7.29
N GLN A 130 14.48 3.18 -7.66
CA GLN A 130 15.19 2.29 -6.74
C GLN A 130 16.32 2.95 -5.95
N ASN A 131 17.07 3.87 -6.57
CA ASN A 131 18.26 4.46 -5.95
C ASN A 131 17.95 5.59 -4.96
N ASN A 132 16.79 6.25 -5.07
CA ASN A 132 16.43 7.41 -4.26
C ASN A 132 15.14 7.19 -3.45
N GLY A 133 14.47 6.04 -3.60
CA GLY A 133 13.17 5.77 -3.00
C GLY A 133 13.18 5.41 -1.52
N ILE A 134 14.36 5.23 -0.92
CA ILE A 134 14.58 4.82 0.48
C ILE A 134 15.12 6.00 1.33
N ASP A 135 15.46 7.13 0.70
CA ASP A 135 15.94 8.36 1.36
C ASP A 135 14.82 9.29 1.81
#